data_AF-A0A842PD27-F1
#
_entry.id   AF-A0A842PD27-F1
#
_cell.length_a   1.000
_cell.length_b   1.000
_cell.length_c   1.000
_cell.angle_alpha   90.00
_cell.angle_beta   90.00
_cell.angle_gamma   90.00
#
_symmetry.space_group_name_H-M   'P 1'
#
loop_
_entity.id
_entity.type
_entity.pdbx_description
1 polymer ?
#
loop_
_entity_poly.entity_id
_entity_poly.type
_entity_poly.pdbx_seq_one_letter_code
_entity_poly.pdbx_strand_id
1 'polypeptide(L)'
;MHIHSRVFHTRFGHLTASTPNVGTGLRISVMLHLPALKITGELDKVARAASVMRLAIRGLYGEGTEATGDFFQLSNQTTLGKSEEQFAEDFRLLVPKFIEYERCARQSLMTRRTVAVEDKVVRALALLRSARLMSSEETMYLLSLVRLGTHVGLVKNVQIETVNELFLATQPSHLQRIVGRGMTGPQRAEARAEYIRRRLQNS
;
A
#
# COMPACT_ATOMS: atom_id res chain seq x y z
N MET A 1 -40.64 -6.68 9.55
CA MET A 1 -39.17 -6.59 9.36
C MET A 1 -38.79 -7.72 8.42
N HIS A 2 -38.78 -7.49 7.11
CA HIS A 2 -38.52 -8.55 6.13
C HIS A 2 -37.02 -8.87 6.10
N ILE A 3 -36.68 -10.08 6.53
CA ILE A 3 -35.36 -10.67 6.30
C ILE A 3 -35.28 -10.90 4.79
N HIS A 4 -34.51 -10.06 4.08
CA HIS A 4 -34.22 -10.31 2.67
C HIS A 4 -33.47 -11.64 2.56
N SER A 5 -34.18 -12.67 2.10
CA SER A 5 -33.58 -13.95 1.75
C SER A 5 -32.46 -13.71 0.73
N ARG A 6 -31.23 -14.15 1.04
CA ARG A 6 -30.11 -14.08 0.10
C ARG A 6 -30.50 -14.83 -1.17
N VAL A 7 -30.35 -14.19 -2.33
CA VAL A 7 -30.66 -14.84 -3.62
C VAL A 7 -29.51 -15.80 -3.95
N PHE A 8 -29.84 -17.09 -4.03
CA PHE A 8 -28.87 -18.16 -4.24
C PHE A 8 -29.29 -19.04 -5.42
N HIS A 9 -28.33 -19.39 -6.27
CA HIS A 9 -28.51 -20.30 -7.39
C HIS A 9 -27.63 -21.53 -7.21
N THR A 10 -28.19 -22.73 -7.38
CA THR A 10 -27.49 -24.01 -7.14
C THR A 10 -26.15 -24.14 -7.86
N ARG A 11 -26.06 -23.63 -9.10
CA ARG A 11 -24.84 -23.65 -9.91
C ARG A 11 -23.93 -22.42 -9.75
N PHE A 12 -24.47 -21.29 -9.31
CA PHE A 12 -23.76 -19.99 -9.36
C PHE A 12 -23.56 -19.35 -7.98
N GLY A 13 -24.00 -20.00 -6.91
CA GLY A 13 -23.90 -19.48 -5.56
C GLY A 13 -24.76 -18.25 -5.32
N HIS A 14 -24.27 -17.34 -4.47
CA HIS A 14 -24.88 -16.04 -4.24
C HIS A 14 -24.86 -15.19 -5.51
N LEU A 15 -26.05 -14.73 -5.90
CA LEU A 15 -26.22 -13.84 -7.04
C LEU A 15 -26.02 -12.40 -6.61
N THR A 16 -25.30 -11.64 -7.43
CA THR A 16 -24.99 -10.22 -7.21
C THR A 16 -24.90 -9.51 -8.55
N ALA A 17 -25.20 -8.21 -8.56
CA ALA A 17 -25.11 -7.38 -9.76
C ALA A 17 -23.66 -7.25 -10.28
N SER A 18 -22.66 -7.48 -9.42
CA SER A 18 -21.25 -7.44 -9.80
C SER A 18 -20.75 -8.83 -10.19
N THR A 19 -20.52 -9.06 -11.47
CA THR A 19 -20.05 -10.35 -12.02
C THR A 19 -18.82 -10.95 -11.31
N PRO A 20 -17.79 -10.17 -10.91
CA PRO A 20 -16.65 -10.71 -10.15
C PRO A 20 -17.00 -11.30 -8.77
N ASN A 21 -18.16 -10.93 -8.21
CA ASN A 21 -18.61 -11.32 -6.87
C ASN A 21 -19.64 -12.45 -6.89
N VAL A 22 -19.99 -13.02 -8.06
CA VAL A 22 -20.91 -14.16 -8.15
C VAL A 22 -20.24 -15.42 -7.60
N GLY A 23 -20.95 -16.20 -6.77
CA GLY A 23 -20.41 -17.38 -6.11
C GLY A 23 -20.48 -17.26 -4.60
N THR A 24 -19.33 -17.20 -3.93
CA THR A 24 -19.27 -16.92 -2.49
C THR A 24 -19.56 -15.45 -2.17
N GLY A 25 -19.30 -14.53 -3.11
CA GLY A 25 -19.30 -13.09 -2.83
C GLY A 25 -18.18 -12.62 -1.92
N LEU A 26 -17.27 -13.51 -1.52
CA LEU A 26 -16.17 -13.20 -0.61
C LEU A 26 -15.03 -12.49 -1.33
N ARG A 27 -14.66 -11.30 -0.83
CA ARG A 27 -13.43 -10.61 -1.22
C ARG A 27 -12.42 -10.65 -0.09
N ILE A 28 -11.35 -11.41 -0.26
CA ILE A 28 -10.17 -11.37 0.60
C ILE A 28 -9.16 -10.43 -0.04
N SER A 29 -8.61 -9.51 0.74
CA SER A 29 -7.51 -8.68 0.30
C SER A 29 -6.50 -8.43 1.40
N VAL A 30 -5.22 -8.46 1.05
CA VAL A 30 -4.13 -8.01 1.92
C VAL A 30 -3.40 -6.84 1.29
N MET A 31 -2.98 -5.90 2.12
CA MET A 31 -2.18 -4.76 1.70
C MET A 31 -0.72 -5.01 2.05
N LEU A 32 0.16 -4.91 1.07
CA LEU A 32 1.59 -5.16 1.19
C LEU A 32 2.36 -3.90 0.78
N HIS A 33 3.39 -3.55 1.56
CA HIS A 33 4.37 -2.54 1.19
C HIS A 33 5.57 -3.23 0.54
N LEU A 34 5.75 -3.05 -0.77
CA LEU A 34 6.73 -3.78 -1.60
C LEU A 34 7.79 -2.85 -2.25
N PRO A 35 8.44 -1.94 -1.49
CA PRO A 35 9.38 -0.98 -2.04
C PRO A 35 10.65 -1.64 -2.60
N ALA A 36 11.16 -2.69 -1.96
CA ALA A 36 12.41 -3.30 -2.41
C ALA A 36 12.21 -4.00 -3.75
N LEU A 37 11.13 -4.78 -3.90
CA LEU A 37 10.77 -5.40 -5.16
C LEU A 37 10.54 -4.38 -6.28
N LYS A 38 10.00 -3.19 -5.97
CA LYS A 38 9.90 -2.09 -6.95
C LYS A 38 11.28 -1.59 -7.37
N ILE A 39 12.13 -1.26 -6.39
CA ILE A 39 13.47 -0.71 -6.63
C ILE A 39 14.35 -1.69 -7.42
N THR A 40 14.19 -3.00 -7.21
CA THR A 40 14.94 -4.04 -7.92
C THR A 40 14.30 -4.46 -9.25
N GLY A 41 13.14 -3.91 -9.63
CA GLY A 41 12.44 -4.27 -10.87
C GLY A 41 11.79 -5.66 -10.85
N GLU A 42 11.49 -6.18 -9.66
CA GLU A 42 10.99 -7.54 -9.44
C GLU A 42 9.45 -7.62 -9.30
N LEU A 43 8.76 -6.47 -9.26
CA LEU A 43 7.30 -6.40 -9.15
C LEU A 43 6.57 -7.13 -10.28
N ASP A 44 7.07 -7.08 -11.51
CA ASP A 44 6.42 -7.76 -12.63
C ASP A 44 6.44 -9.29 -12.47
N LYS A 45 7.47 -9.84 -11.83
CA LYS A 45 7.53 -11.27 -11.51
C LYS A 45 6.48 -11.62 -10.46
N VAL A 46 6.32 -10.76 -9.45
CA VAL A 46 5.27 -10.89 -8.43
C VAL A 46 3.88 -10.83 -9.05
N ALA A 47 3.64 -9.89 -9.97
CA ALA A 47 2.35 -9.75 -10.65
C ALA A 47 2.01 -10.97 -11.51
N ARG A 48 2.99 -11.51 -12.26
CA ARG A 48 2.82 -12.75 -13.03
C ARG A 48 2.51 -13.95 -12.12
N ALA A 49 3.24 -14.10 -11.02
CA ALA A 49 3.01 -15.19 -10.07
C ALA A 49 1.61 -15.10 -9.44
N ALA A 50 1.17 -13.90 -9.04
CA ALA A 50 -0.18 -13.67 -8.53
C ALA A 50 -1.26 -14.03 -9.56
N SER A 51 -1.07 -13.63 -10.82
CA SER A 51 -2.01 -13.92 -11.91
C SER A 51 -2.20 -15.43 -12.15
N VAL A 52 -1.10 -16.21 -12.17
CA VAL A 52 -1.15 -17.68 -12.28
C VAL A 52 -1.96 -18.31 -11.14
N MET A 53 -1.94 -17.68 -9.97
CA MET A 53 -2.68 -18.11 -8.77
C MET A 53 -4.12 -17.56 -8.71
N ARG A 54 -4.61 -16.90 -9.79
CA ARG A 54 -5.91 -16.21 -9.85
C ARG A 54 -6.08 -15.13 -8.78
N LEU A 55 -4.97 -14.49 -8.41
CA LEU A 55 -4.94 -13.32 -7.56
C LEU A 55 -4.69 -12.08 -8.41
N ALA A 56 -5.34 -10.98 -8.04
CA ALA A 56 -5.10 -9.66 -8.61
C ALA A 56 -4.16 -8.88 -7.69
N ILE A 57 -3.10 -8.31 -8.26
CA ILE A 57 -2.27 -7.29 -7.60
C ILE A 57 -2.55 -5.92 -8.22
N ARG A 58 -2.79 -4.91 -7.39
CA ARG A 58 -3.05 -3.52 -7.83
C ARG A 58 -2.38 -2.53 -6.89
N GLY A 59 -1.89 -1.42 -7.43
CA GLY A 59 -1.42 -0.30 -6.61
C GLY A 59 -2.58 0.32 -5.83
N LEU A 60 -2.33 0.74 -4.59
CA LEU A 60 -3.34 1.41 -3.77
C LEU A 60 -3.55 2.88 -4.19
N TYR A 61 -2.48 3.56 -4.58
CA TYR A 61 -2.49 4.97 -4.95
C TYR A 61 -1.96 5.15 -6.36
N GLY A 62 -2.71 5.87 -7.20
CA GLY A 62 -2.45 6.00 -8.64
C GLY A 62 -3.59 5.36 -9.44
N GLU A 63 -4.51 6.19 -9.95
CA GLU A 63 -5.48 5.71 -10.93
C GLU A 63 -4.77 5.57 -12.30
N GLY A 64 -4.49 4.34 -12.72
CA GLY A 64 -3.94 4.05 -14.05
C GLY A 64 -2.43 4.23 -14.25
N THR A 65 -1.69 4.75 -13.25
CA THR A 65 -0.21 4.87 -13.24
C THR A 65 0.39 4.38 -11.91
N GLU A 66 1.72 4.18 -11.89
CA GLU A 66 2.50 3.53 -10.82
C GLU A 66 1.96 3.73 -9.39
N ALA A 67 1.96 2.64 -8.61
CA ALA A 67 1.61 2.67 -7.20
C ALA A 67 2.50 3.66 -6.42
N THR A 68 2.00 4.87 -6.14
CA THR A 68 2.73 5.88 -5.37
C THR A 68 2.72 5.49 -3.90
N GLY A 69 3.90 5.38 -3.28
CA GLY A 69 4.04 4.88 -1.92
C GLY A 69 4.24 3.36 -1.78
N ASP A 70 4.31 2.65 -2.90
CA ASP A 70 4.69 1.22 -2.98
C ASP A 70 3.80 0.27 -2.17
N PHE A 71 2.54 0.68 -1.93
CA PHE A 71 1.49 -0.16 -1.39
C PHE A 71 0.72 -0.85 -2.51
N PHE A 72 0.60 -2.17 -2.38
CA PHE A 72 -0.09 -3.03 -3.31
C PHE A 72 -1.14 -3.84 -2.58
N GLN A 73 -2.33 -3.94 -3.18
CA GLN A 73 -3.39 -4.81 -2.73
C GLN A 73 -3.32 -6.13 -3.51
N LEU A 74 -3.16 -7.24 -2.79
CA LEU A 74 -3.32 -8.59 -3.32
C LEU A 74 -4.71 -9.09 -2.95
N SER A 75 -5.51 -9.52 -3.92
CA SER A 75 -6.91 -9.93 -3.69
C SER A 75 -7.33 -11.09 -4.59
N ASN A 76 -8.33 -11.87 -4.18
CA ASN A 76 -8.86 -12.93 -5.05
C ASN A 76 -9.57 -12.30 -6.25
N GLN A 77 -9.29 -12.82 -7.44
CA GLN A 77 -9.92 -12.34 -8.68
C GLN A 77 -11.29 -12.98 -8.91
N THR A 78 -11.44 -14.24 -8.48
CA THR A 78 -12.67 -15.03 -8.63
C THR A 78 -13.30 -15.32 -7.27
N THR A 79 -14.62 -15.39 -7.23
CA THR A 79 -15.41 -15.76 -6.04
C THR A 79 -16.23 -17.04 -6.26
N LEU A 80 -16.23 -17.59 -7.49
CA LEU A 80 -16.89 -18.83 -7.89
C LEU A 80 -15.88 -19.99 -8.01
N GLY A 81 -16.30 -21.20 -7.65
CA GLY A 81 -15.56 -22.44 -7.91
C GLY A 81 -14.64 -22.90 -6.77
N LYS A 82 -14.58 -22.17 -5.65
CA LYS A 82 -13.97 -22.58 -4.38
C LYS A 82 -14.87 -22.16 -3.23
N SER A 83 -14.76 -22.83 -2.08
CA SER A 83 -15.39 -22.37 -0.84
C SER A 83 -14.63 -21.19 -0.22
N GLU A 84 -15.30 -20.47 0.68
CA GLU A 84 -14.71 -19.40 1.47
C GLU A 84 -13.46 -19.85 2.24
N GLU A 85 -13.49 -21.05 2.82
CA GLU A 85 -12.37 -21.63 3.57
C GLU A 85 -11.18 -21.93 2.67
N GLN A 86 -11.44 -22.42 1.45
CA GLN A 86 -10.39 -22.68 0.46
C GLN A 86 -9.72 -21.38 0.02
N PHE A 87 -10.49 -20.30 -0.19
CA PHE A 87 -9.92 -18.99 -0.47
C PHE A 87 -9.08 -18.47 0.71
N ALA A 88 -9.55 -18.64 1.94
CA ALA A 88 -8.80 -18.23 3.12
C ALA A 88 -7.48 -19.01 3.25
N GLU A 89 -7.51 -20.32 3.01
CA GLU A 89 -6.32 -21.18 3.07
C GLU A 89 -5.30 -20.83 1.97
N ASP A 90 -5.76 -20.55 0.74
CA ASP A 90 -4.88 -20.06 -0.33
C ASP A 90 -4.12 -18.80 0.12
N PHE A 91 -4.81 -17.83 0.73
CA PHE A 91 -4.18 -16.60 1.22
C PHE A 91 -3.21 -16.88 2.37
N ARG A 92 -3.59 -17.76 3.30
CA ARG A 92 -2.73 -18.15 4.43
C ARG A 92 -1.41 -18.75 3.97
N LEU A 93 -1.43 -19.51 2.87
CA LEU A 93 -0.24 -20.15 2.30
C LEU A 93 0.57 -19.22 1.36
N LEU A 94 -0.10 -18.33 0.63
CA LEU A 94 0.55 -17.52 -0.41
C LEU A 94 1.13 -16.20 0.12
N VAL A 95 0.41 -15.49 0.99
CA VAL A 95 0.84 -14.18 1.50
C VAL A 95 2.22 -14.22 2.15
N PRO A 96 2.58 -15.23 2.97
CA PRO A 96 3.93 -15.34 3.53
C PRO A 96 5.04 -15.39 2.48
N LYS A 97 4.80 -16.02 1.32
CA LYS A 97 5.79 -16.12 0.23
C LYS A 97 6.08 -14.75 -0.39
N PHE A 98 5.07 -13.90 -0.56
CA PHE A 98 5.27 -12.53 -1.04
C PHE A 98 6.01 -11.67 -0.02
N ILE A 99 5.70 -11.84 1.27
CA ILE A 99 6.41 -11.15 2.37
C ILE A 99 7.88 -11.56 2.41
N GLU A 100 8.16 -12.86 2.30
CA GLU A 100 9.52 -13.39 2.26
C GLU A 100 10.29 -12.86 1.05
N TYR A 101 9.66 -12.82 -0.13
CA TYR A 101 10.33 -12.31 -1.33
C TYR A 101 10.73 -10.84 -1.20
N GLU A 102 9.86 -9.99 -0.63
CA GLU A 102 10.19 -8.60 -0.32
C GLU A 102 11.32 -8.50 0.72
N ARG A 103 11.31 -9.33 1.77
CA ARG A 103 12.40 -9.35 2.77
C ARG A 103 13.75 -9.74 2.15
N CYS A 104 13.76 -10.75 1.28
CA CYS A 104 14.95 -11.13 0.53
C CYS A 104 15.44 -10.00 -0.39
N ALA A 105 14.52 -9.28 -1.06
CA ALA A 105 14.86 -8.12 -1.87
C ALA A 105 15.47 -6.98 -1.04
N ARG A 106 14.94 -6.71 0.17
CA ARG A 106 15.54 -5.74 1.12
C ARG A 106 16.96 -6.12 1.50
N GLN A 107 17.19 -7.39 1.85
CA GLN A 107 18.53 -7.87 2.19
C GLN A 107 19.50 -7.71 1.02
N SER A 108 19.07 -8.07 -0.19
CA SER A 108 19.86 -7.90 -1.41
C SER A 108 20.23 -6.44 -1.68
N LEU A 109 19.29 -5.50 -1.46
CA LEU A 109 19.56 -4.06 -1.54
C LEU A 109 20.62 -3.62 -0.54
N MET A 110 20.52 -4.08 0.71
CA MET A 110 21.47 -3.74 1.76
C MET A 110 22.84 -4.37 1.59
N THR A 111 22.96 -5.47 0.84
CA THR A 111 24.26 -6.09 0.52
C THR A 111 24.90 -5.51 -0.74
N ARG A 112 24.12 -5.15 -1.77
CA ARG A 112 24.65 -4.77 -3.09
C ARG A 112 24.66 -3.27 -3.36
N ARG A 113 23.82 -2.48 -2.68
CA ARG A 113 23.55 -1.08 -3.02
C ARG A 113 23.35 -0.20 -1.76
N THR A 114 24.00 -0.55 -0.65
CA THR A 114 23.80 0.08 0.68
C THR A 114 23.84 1.60 0.61
N VAL A 115 24.93 2.17 0.09
CA VAL A 115 25.15 3.63 0.04
C VAL A 115 24.09 4.34 -0.80
N ALA A 116 23.71 3.76 -1.94
CA ALA A 116 22.70 4.37 -2.82
C ALA A 116 21.29 4.33 -2.21
N VAL A 117 20.98 3.27 -1.45
CA VAL A 117 19.70 3.17 -0.73
C VAL A 117 19.70 4.13 0.46
N GLU A 118 20.79 4.17 1.21
CA GLU A 118 20.98 5.09 2.32
C GLU A 118 20.84 6.56 1.89
N ASP A 119 21.53 6.97 0.82
CA ASP A 119 21.39 8.33 0.28
C ASP A 119 19.93 8.65 -0.08
N LYS A 120 19.23 7.75 -0.78
CA LYS A 120 17.81 7.94 -1.12
C LYS A 120 16.94 8.12 0.11
N VAL A 121 17.12 7.29 1.13
CA VAL A 121 16.36 7.32 2.38
C VAL A 121 16.63 8.61 3.16
N VAL A 122 17.91 8.99 3.28
CA VAL A 122 18.33 10.21 4.01
C VAL A 122 17.82 11.46 3.31
N ARG A 123 17.95 11.53 1.97
CA ARG A 123 17.39 12.64 1.17
C ARG A 123 15.88 12.73 1.32
N ALA A 124 15.17 11.59 1.33
CA ALA A 124 13.73 11.59 1.51
C ALA A 124 13.33 12.12 2.89
N LEU A 125 14.02 11.70 3.95
CA LEU A 125 13.79 12.19 5.31
C LEU A 125 14.08 13.70 5.43
N ALA A 126 15.17 14.17 4.82
CA ALA A 126 15.54 15.59 4.82
C ALA A 126 14.48 16.46 4.13
N LEU A 127 13.97 16.01 2.97
CA LEU A 127 12.89 16.70 2.27
C LEU A 127 11.61 16.75 3.09
N LEU A 128 11.18 15.63 3.68
CA LEU A 128 10.00 15.58 4.55
C LEU A 128 10.13 16.52 5.76
N ARG A 129 11.34 16.74 6.27
CA ARG A 129 11.62 17.63 7.42
C ARG A 129 11.76 19.11 7.06
N SER A 130 11.97 19.47 5.80
CA SER A 130 12.36 20.86 5.43
C SER A 130 11.53 21.48 4.31
N ALA A 131 11.02 20.70 3.35
CA ALA A 131 10.28 21.19 2.19
C ALA A 131 9.08 22.03 2.65
N ARG A 132 8.76 23.13 1.94
CA ARG A 132 7.62 24.03 2.26
C ARG A 132 6.36 23.75 1.43
N LEU A 133 6.51 23.02 0.34
CA LEU A 133 5.43 22.57 -0.54
C LEU A 133 5.67 21.10 -0.84
N MET A 134 4.62 20.28 -0.83
CA MET A 134 4.75 18.87 -1.18
C MET A 134 3.47 18.35 -1.84
N SER A 135 3.60 17.73 -3.01
CA SER A 135 2.45 17.10 -3.68
C SER A 135 2.04 15.82 -2.95
N SER A 136 0.84 15.29 -3.25
CA SER A 136 0.42 14.00 -2.69
C SER A 136 1.36 12.88 -3.14
N GLU A 137 1.65 12.80 -4.44
CA GLU A 137 2.48 11.74 -5.03
C GLU A 137 3.90 11.76 -4.48
N GLU A 138 4.51 12.95 -4.40
CA GLU A 138 5.84 13.13 -3.81
C GLU A 138 5.85 12.68 -2.35
N THR A 139 4.84 13.09 -1.56
CA THR A 139 4.72 12.68 -0.15
C THR A 139 4.67 11.16 -0.03
N MET A 140 3.83 10.50 -0.82
CA MET A 140 3.70 9.04 -0.81
C MET A 140 5.02 8.35 -1.13
N TYR A 141 5.73 8.83 -2.16
CA TYR A 141 7.02 8.30 -2.55
C TYR A 141 8.08 8.48 -1.44
N LEU A 142 8.20 9.68 -0.88
CA LEU A 142 9.19 9.96 0.17
C LEU A 142 8.90 9.18 1.46
N LEU A 143 7.62 9.10 1.87
CA LEU A 143 7.23 8.29 3.03
C LEU A 143 7.52 6.81 2.81
N SER A 144 7.37 6.29 1.58
CA SER A 144 7.72 4.90 1.26
C SER A 144 9.20 4.61 1.48
N LEU A 145 10.08 5.51 1.03
CA LEU A 145 11.51 5.41 1.25
C LEU A 145 11.86 5.46 2.74
N VAL A 146 11.28 6.39 3.50
CA VAL A 146 11.51 6.47 4.96
C VAL A 146 11.00 5.21 5.68
N ARG A 147 9.84 4.68 5.26
CA ARG A 147 9.28 3.43 5.79
C ARG A 147 10.21 2.25 5.54
N LEU A 148 10.76 2.13 4.33
CA LEU A 148 11.78 1.15 3.98
C LEU A 148 13.01 1.34 4.87
N GLY A 149 13.54 2.57 4.96
CA GLY A 149 14.68 2.94 5.79
C GLY A 149 14.54 2.55 7.25
N THR A 150 13.32 2.68 7.80
CA THR A 150 12.99 2.25 9.16
C THR A 150 13.08 0.72 9.30
N HIS A 151 12.59 -0.03 8.31
CA HIS A 151 12.62 -1.50 8.34
C HIS A 151 14.01 -2.10 8.10
N VAL A 152 14.90 -1.40 7.39
CA VAL A 152 16.28 -1.84 7.16
C VAL A 152 17.29 -1.22 8.14
N GLY A 153 16.82 -0.47 9.14
CA GLY A 153 17.65 0.07 10.22
C GLY A 153 18.45 1.33 9.88
N LEU A 154 18.17 1.98 8.75
CA LEU A 154 18.80 3.24 8.32
C LEU A 154 18.17 4.47 8.98
N VAL A 155 16.88 4.42 9.31
CA VAL A 155 16.17 5.48 10.03
C VAL A 155 15.85 4.98 11.44
N LYS A 156 16.46 5.58 12.45
CA LYS A 156 16.32 5.17 13.87
C LYS A 156 15.51 6.14 14.72
N ASN A 157 15.35 7.37 14.25
CA ASN A 157 14.74 8.49 14.97
C ASN A 157 13.33 8.84 14.47
N VAL A 158 12.67 7.91 13.79
CA VAL A 158 11.27 8.06 13.37
C VAL A 158 10.58 6.73 13.62
N GLN A 159 9.53 6.76 14.44
CA GLN A 159 8.72 5.57 14.71
C GLN A 159 7.90 5.18 13.47
N ILE A 160 7.72 3.87 13.28
CA ILE A 160 6.99 3.35 12.11
C ILE A 160 5.51 3.78 12.14
N GLU A 161 4.94 3.92 13.34
CA GLU A 161 3.58 4.40 13.58
C GLU A 161 3.40 5.82 13.06
N THR A 162 4.38 6.71 13.28
CA THR A 162 4.37 8.06 12.73
C THR A 162 4.34 8.03 11.21
N VAL A 163 5.18 7.19 10.58
CA VAL A 163 5.21 7.07 9.11
C VAL A 163 3.87 6.57 8.57
N ASN A 164 3.29 5.54 9.20
CA ASN A 164 1.99 4.98 8.84
C ASN A 164 0.85 6.01 9.01
N GLU A 165 0.87 6.81 10.09
CA GLU A 165 -0.08 7.89 10.28
C GLU A 165 0.02 8.93 9.17
N LEU A 166 1.24 9.36 8.83
CA LEU A 166 1.48 10.37 7.80
C LEU A 166 0.94 9.95 6.43
N PHE A 167 1.03 8.67 6.06
CA PHE A 167 0.41 8.15 4.84
C PHE A 167 -1.10 8.42 4.77
N LEU A 168 -1.81 8.33 5.90
CA LEU A 168 -3.24 8.59 5.97
C LEU A 168 -3.55 10.07 6.15
N ALA A 169 -2.91 10.74 7.12
CA ALA A 169 -3.22 12.11 7.50
C ALA A 169 -2.94 13.13 6.39
N THR A 170 -1.96 12.85 5.51
CA THR A 170 -1.58 13.74 4.41
C THR A 170 -2.42 13.57 3.14
N GLN A 171 -3.37 12.62 3.12
CA GLN A 171 -4.31 12.48 2.01
C GLN A 171 -5.19 13.72 1.87
N PRO A 172 -5.59 14.13 0.65
CA PRO A 172 -6.28 15.40 0.43
C PRO A 172 -7.49 15.64 1.33
N SER A 173 -8.36 14.65 1.49
CA SER A 173 -9.58 14.77 2.30
C SER A 173 -9.30 14.72 3.81
N HIS A 174 -8.37 13.88 4.24
CA HIS A 174 -7.99 13.79 5.65
C HIS A 174 -7.29 15.07 6.12
N LEU A 175 -6.37 15.60 5.33
CA LEU A 175 -5.68 16.84 5.64
C LEU A 175 -6.66 18.01 5.75
N GLN A 176 -7.62 18.13 4.83
CA GLN A 176 -8.68 19.15 4.91
C GLN A 176 -9.53 19.00 6.17
N ARG A 177 -9.87 17.76 6.55
CA ARG A 177 -10.61 17.49 7.79
C ARG A 177 -9.79 17.85 9.04
N ILE A 178 -8.50 17.56 9.07
CA ILE A 178 -7.60 17.90 10.19
C ILE A 178 -7.46 19.41 10.34
N VAL A 179 -7.31 20.13 9.23
CA VAL A 179 -7.18 21.61 9.23
C VAL A 179 -8.54 22.29 9.46
N GLY A 180 -9.66 21.60 9.21
CA GLY A 180 -11.01 22.11 9.41
C GLY A 180 -11.51 23.06 8.31
N ARG A 181 -10.91 23.04 7.12
CA ARG A 181 -11.33 23.87 5.98
C ARG A 181 -11.06 23.22 4.62
N GLY A 182 -11.87 23.61 3.63
CA GLY A 182 -11.58 23.31 2.23
C GLY A 182 -10.31 24.02 1.76
N MET A 183 -9.51 23.36 0.92
CA MET A 183 -8.24 23.87 0.43
C MET A 183 -8.06 23.56 -1.06
N THR A 184 -7.51 24.51 -1.82
CA THR A 184 -7.09 24.31 -3.20
C THR A 184 -5.86 23.39 -3.29
N GLY A 185 -5.49 22.95 -4.50
CA GLY A 185 -4.28 22.13 -4.71
C GLY A 185 -3.01 22.72 -4.09
N PRO A 186 -2.66 23.99 -4.39
CA PRO A 186 -1.51 24.67 -3.79
C PRO A 186 -1.59 24.80 -2.27
N GLN A 187 -2.75 25.19 -1.73
CA GLN A 187 -2.96 25.30 -0.28
C GLN A 187 -2.78 23.96 0.42
N ARG A 188 -3.24 22.86 -0.20
CA ARG A 188 -3.00 21.50 0.33
C ARG A 188 -1.53 21.12 0.30
N ALA A 189 -0.77 21.53 -0.72
CA ALA A 189 0.65 21.24 -0.81
C ALA A 189 1.45 21.92 0.31
N GLU A 190 1.12 23.17 0.63
CA GLU A 190 1.68 23.92 1.75
C GLU A 190 1.29 23.31 3.10
N ALA A 191 -0.01 23.10 3.33
CA ALA A 191 -0.52 22.54 4.58
C ALA A 191 0.03 21.13 4.84
N ARG A 192 0.20 20.32 3.79
CA ARG A 192 0.79 18.98 3.88
C ARG A 192 2.21 19.04 4.36
N ALA A 193 3.02 19.86 3.70
CA ALA A 193 4.42 20.02 4.07
C ALA A 193 4.54 20.52 5.51
N GLU A 194 3.70 21.48 5.95
CA GLU A 194 3.69 21.95 7.34
C GLU A 194 3.31 20.84 8.34
N TYR A 195 2.26 20.07 8.05
CA TYR A 195 1.82 18.96 8.90
C TYR A 195 2.91 17.91 9.10
N ILE A 196 3.56 17.48 7.99
CA ILE A 196 4.64 16.50 8.02
C ILE A 196 5.81 16.99 8.89
N ARG A 197 6.27 18.24 8.70
CA ARG A 197 7.38 18.80 9.48
C ARG A 197 7.09 18.79 10.97
N ARG A 198 5.92 19.30 11.38
CA ARG A 198 5.51 19.32 12.79
C ARG A 198 5.46 17.92 13.38
N ARG A 199 4.87 16.97 12.65
CA ARG A 199 4.73 15.59 13.15
C ARG A 199 6.10 14.91 13.30
N LEU A 200 7.02 15.10 12.36
CA LEU A 200 8.38 14.53 12.40
C LEU A 200 9.32 15.23 13.39
N GLN A 201 9.03 16.44 13.85
CA GLN A 201 9.76 17.10 14.94
C GLN A 201 9.37 16.54 16.32
N ASN A 202 8.12 16.09 16.46
CA ASN A 202 7.55 15.57 17.71
C ASN A 202 7.58 14.03 17.81
N SER A 203 8.34 13.34 16.95
CA SER A 203 8.40 11.87 16.87
C SER A 203 9.73 11.29 17.29
#